data_AF-A0A2N7RRE9-F1
#
_entry.id   AF-A0A2N7RRE9-F1
#
_cell.length_a   1.000
_cell.length_b   1.000
_cell.length_c   1.000
_cell.angle_alpha   90.00
_cell.angle_beta   90.00
_cell.angle_gamma   90.00
#
_symmetry.space_group_name_H-M   'P 1'
#
loop_
_entity.id
_entity.type
_entity.pdbx_description
1 polymer ?
#
loop_
_entity_poly.entity_id
_entity_poly.type
_entity_poly.pdbx_seq_one_letter_code
_entity_poly.pdbx_strand_id
1 'polypeptide(L)' 'MLPADTPAVLALLRGEAFLNLSNFSGASQRFTLPAGEWRNSLDGSVLAGTVGLQPWHMLWLEREQEQEQEREAA' A
#
# COMPACT_ATOMS: atom_id res chain seq x y z
N MET A 1 -7.70 -3.01 -9.37
CA MET A 1 -7.03 -4.16 -8.73
C MET A 1 -5.69 -4.34 -9.41
N LEU A 2 -4.62 -4.51 -8.64
CA LEU A 2 -3.26 -4.70 -9.18
C LEU A 2 -2.95 -6.21 -9.26
N PRO A 3 -2.12 -6.65 -10.21
CA PRO A 3 -1.65 -8.02 -10.22
C PRO A 3 -0.82 -8.27 -8.94
N ALA A 4 -1.14 -9.36 -8.24
CA ALA A 4 -0.31 -9.89 -7.16
C ALA A 4 0.33 -11.20 -7.64
N ASP A 5 1.57 -11.44 -7.24
CA ASP A 5 2.32 -12.65 -7.62
C ASP A 5 1.68 -13.95 -7.10
N THR A 6 0.76 -13.82 -6.13
CA THR A 6 0.07 -14.94 -5.49
C THR A 6 -1.42 -14.63 -5.34
N PRO A 7 -2.31 -15.63 -5.53
CA PRO A 7 -3.74 -15.47 -5.26
C PRO A 7 -4.05 -15.24 -3.77
N ALA A 8 -3.08 -15.47 -2.87
CA ALA A 8 -3.22 -15.22 -1.44
C ALA A 8 -3.22 -13.72 -1.09
N VAL A 9 -2.78 -12.84 -1.98
CA VAL A 9 -2.72 -11.40 -1.74
C VAL A 9 -3.75 -10.67 -2.58
N LEU A 10 -4.61 -9.90 -1.92
CA LEU A 10 -5.45 -8.90 -2.57
C LEU A 10 -4.70 -7.57 -2.57
N ALA A 11 -4.48 -7.01 -3.76
CA ALA A 11 -3.99 -5.66 -3.95
C ALA A 11 -5.06 -4.78 -4.62
N LEU A 12 -5.70 -3.93 -3.82
CA LEU A 12 -6.77 -3.05 -4.25
C LEU A 12 -6.30 -1.59 -4.24
N LEU A 13 -5.97 -1.09 -5.42
CA LEU A 13 -5.76 0.34 -5.66
C LEU A 13 -7.12 1.03 -5.91
N ARG A 14 -7.42 2.10 -5.17
CA ARG A 14 -8.60 2.97 -5.35
C ARG A 14 -8.13 4.39 -5.69
N GLY A 15 -8.34 4.82 -6.92
CA GLY A 15 -7.74 6.06 -7.42
C GLY A 15 -6.22 5.93 -7.52
N GLU A 16 -5.50 7.03 -7.31
CA GLU A 16 -4.02 7.05 -7.39
C GLU A 16 -3.34 7.20 -6.02
N ALA A 17 -4.13 7.44 -4.97
CA ALA A 17 -3.63 7.81 -3.65
C ALA A 17 -3.84 6.74 -2.58
N PHE A 18 -4.69 5.73 -2.79
CA PHE A 18 -5.00 4.73 -1.78
C PHE A 18 -4.80 3.30 -2.29
N LEU A 19 -4.03 2.52 -1.54
CA LEU A 19 -3.77 1.12 -1.78
C LEU A 19 -4.08 0.29 -0.52
N ASN A 20 -4.98 -0.68 -0.65
CA ASN A 20 -5.16 -1.73 0.33
C ASN A 20 -4.39 -2.99 -0.10
N LEU A 21 -3.57 -3.53 0.80
CA LEU A 21 -2.97 -4.86 0.67
C LEU A 21 -3.49 -5.77 1.78
N SER A 22 -4.00 -6.94 1.42
CA SER A 22 -4.48 -7.94 2.37
C SER A 22 -3.91 -9.31 2.05
N ASN A 23 -3.21 -9.93 2.99
CA ASN A 23 -2.76 -11.32 2.89
C ASN A 23 -3.81 -12.25 3.51
N PHE A 24 -4.41 -13.12 2.70
CA PHE A 24 -5.42 -14.11 3.13
C PHE A 24 -4.84 -15.51 3.36
N SER A 25 -3.56 -15.60 3.72
CA SER A 25 -2.90 -16.88 4.00
C SER A 25 -2.24 -16.91 5.37
N GLY A 26 -2.01 -18.14 5.86
CA GLY A 26 -1.20 -18.42 7.04
C GLY A 26 0.32 -18.30 6.82
N ALA A 27 0.77 -17.88 5.63
CA ALA A 27 2.18 -17.74 5.27
C ALA A 27 2.52 -16.28 4.99
N SER A 28 3.78 -15.90 5.21
CA SER A 28 4.27 -14.57 4.82
C SER A 28 4.32 -14.45 3.30
N GLN A 29 3.90 -13.30 2.78
CA GLN A 29 3.89 -12.98 1.35
C GLN A 29 4.76 -11.76 1.08
N ARG A 30 5.15 -11.57 -0.19
CA ARG A 30 5.82 -10.36 -0.66
C ARG A 30 4.94 -9.67 -1.68
N PHE A 31 4.97 -8.34 -1.70
CA PHE A 31 4.28 -7.55 -2.71
C PHE A 31 5.13 -6.35 -3.10
N THR A 32 5.25 -6.10 -4.41
CA THR A 32 5.98 -4.94 -4.92
C THR A 32 5.02 -3.76 -5.07
N LEU A 33 5.24 -2.72 -4.28
CA LEU A 33 4.43 -1.50 -4.33
C LEU A 33 4.61 -0.77 -5.68
N PRO A 34 3.58 -0.04 -6.15
CA PRO A 34 3.76 0.96 -7.18
C PRO A 34 4.83 1.98 -6.77
N ALA A 35 5.51 2.56 -7.76
CA ALA A 35 6.61 3.50 -7.52
C ALA A 35 6.19 4.69 -6.63
N GLY A 36 7.11 5.10 -5.76
CA GLY A 36 6.93 6.19 -4.79
C GLY A 36 6.93 5.68 -3.34
N GLU A 37 6.74 6.63 -2.43
CA GLU A 37 6.62 6.38 -1.00
C GLU A 37 5.15 6.31 -0.60
N TRP A 38 4.85 5.34 0.26
CA TRP A 38 3.51 5.05 0.73
C TRP A 38 3.49 5.05 2.25
N ARG A 39 2.68 5.93 2.84
CA ARG A 39 2.48 6.02 4.28
C ARG A 39 1.42 5.01 4.71
N ASN A 40 1.73 4.19 5.70
CA ASN A 40 0.76 3.32 6.35
C ASN A 40 -0.16 4.16 7.24
N SER A 41 -1.45 4.17 6.93
CA SER A 41 -2.46 4.95 7.66
C SER A 41 -2.67 4.48 9.10
N LEU A 42 -2.21 3.26 9.45
CA LEU A 42 -2.44 2.68 10.78
C LEU A 42 -1.34 3.01 11.79
N ASP A 43 -0.07 3.05 11.35
CA ASP A 43 1.08 3.27 12.23
C ASP A 43 1.99 4.43 11.79
N GLY A 44 1.69 5.06 10.65
CA GLY A 44 2.44 6.19 10.11
C GLY A 44 3.77 5.82 9.46
N SER A 45 4.15 4.54 9.40
CA SER A 45 5.39 4.10 8.75
C SER A 45 5.37 4.39 7.25
N VAL A 46 6.54 4.70 6.67
CA VAL A 46 6.69 4.92 5.23
C VAL A 46 7.31 3.67 4.61
N LEU A 47 6.67 3.18 3.53
CA LEU A 47 7.03 1.97 2.82
C LEU A 47 7.28 2.30 1.34
N ALA A 48 8.26 1.62 0.75
CA ALA A 48 8.58 1.73 -0.67
C ALA A 48 9.13 0.38 -1.20
N GLY A 49 9.02 0.16 -2.51
CA GLY A 49 9.54 -1.04 -3.16
C GLY A 49 8.80 -2.33 -2.75
N THR A 50 9.53 -3.42 -2.52
CA THR A 50 8.96 -4.71 -2.12
C THR A 50 8.77 -4.77 -0.61
N VAL A 51 7.53 -4.99 -0.16
CA VAL A 51 7.16 -5.12 1.25
C VAL A 51 6.82 -6.56 1.61
N GLY A 52 7.08 -6.92 2.87
CA GLY A 52 6.65 -8.18 3.45
C GLY A 52 5.27 -8.06 4.11
N LEU A 53 4.36 -8.97 3.79
CA LEU A 53 3.06 -9.12 4.44
C LEU A 53 3.11 -10.35 5.35
N GLN A 54 2.92 -10.15 6.65
CA GLN A 54 2.79 -11.27 7.60
C GLN A 54 1.49 -12.06 7.37
N PRO A 55 1.35 -13.28 7.92
CA PRO A 55 0.08 -14.00 7.87
C PRO A 55 -1.09 -13.13 8.32
N TRP A 56 -2.16 -13.10 7.52
CA TRP A 56 -3.39 -12.32 7.81
C TRP A 56 -3.20 -10.80 7.90
N HIS A 57 -2.05 -10.27 7.45
CA HIS A 57 -1.73 -8.86 7.55
C HIS A 57 -2.56 -8.01 6.58
N MET A 58 -2.97 -6.82 7.05
CA MET A 58 -3.65 -5.81 6.25
C MET A 58 -2.90 -4.49 6.35
N LEU A 59 -2.57 -3.89 5.20
CA LEU A 59 -1.96 -2.57 5.10
C LEU A 59 -2.90 -1.63 4.35
N TRP A 60 -3.10 -0.44 4.91
CA TRP A 60 -3.78 0.67 4.26
C TRP A 60 -2.73 1.73 4.00
N LEU A 61 -2.48 1.96 2.72
CA LEU A 61 -1.36 2.74 2.26
C LEU A 61 -1.89 3.96 1.52
N GLU A 62 -1.49 5.13 2.00
CA GLU A 62 -1.74 6.41 1.37
C GLU A 62 -0.46 6.88 0.70
N ARG A 63 -0.57 7.27 -0.56
CA ARG A 63 0.52 7.95 -1.23
C ARG A 63 0.64 9.32 -0.60
N GLU A 64 1.85 9.73 -0.22
CA GLU A 64 2.09 11.14 0.06
C GLU A 64 1.91 11.88 -1.26
N GLN A 65 0.70 12.38 -1.52
CA GLN A 65 0.52 13.43 -2.50
C GLN A 65 1.28 14.62 -1.93
N GLU A 66 2.24 15.13 -2.70
CA GLU A 66 2.88 16.41 -2.44
C GLU A 66 1.80 17.37 -1.91
N GLN A 67 1.96 17.83 -0.66
CA GLN A 67 1.09 18.84 -0.02
C GLN A 67 1.12 20.19 -0.76
N GLU A 68 1.69 20.25 -1.97
CA GLU A 68 1.85 21.43 -2.82
C GLU A 68 0.50 21.94 -3.34
N GLN A 69 -0.45 21.05 -3.69
CA GLN A 69 -1.72 21.51 -4.29
C GLN A 69 -2.72 22.12 -3.29
N GLU A 70 -2.68 21.75 -2.00
CA GLU A 70 -3.56 22.37 -0.99
C GLU A 70 -2.96 23.65 -0.38
N ARG A 71 -1.63 23.86 -0.47
CA ARG A 71 -1.00 25.13 -0.07
C ARG A 71 -1.13 26.24 -1.12
N GLU A 72 -1.22 25.91 -2.41
CA GLU A 72 -1.44 26.92 -3.47
C GLU A 72 -2.91 27.39 -3.58
N ALA A 73 -3.85 26.66 -2.95
CA ALA A 73 -5.29 26.98 -2.99
C ALA A 73 -5.81 27.73 -1.74
N ALA A 74 -4.95 28.06 -0.78
CA ALA A 74 -5.28 28.73 0.49
C ALA A 74 -4.60 30.10 0.61
#